data_AF-A0DXX4-F1
#
_entry.id   AF-A0DXX4-F1
#
_cell.length_a   1.000
_cell.length_b   1.000
_cell.length_c   1.000
_cell.angle_alpha   90.00
_cell.angle_beta   90.00
_cell.angle_gamma   90.00
#
_symmetry.space_group_name_H-M   'P 1'
#
loop_
_entity.id
_entity.type
_entity.pdbx_description
1 polymer ?
#
loop_
_entity_poly.entity_id
_entity_poly.type
_entity_poly.pdbx_seq_one_letter_code
_entity_poly.pdbx_strand_id
1 'polypeptide(L)'
;MKHLLLFYFTICFAASQDLNIKLPSQMKLLQKLRENRRDRNLEDIKTSWEPIRIHFEYVETPPADYIQQTETVLEIIKTFFGRHLLVKRQTGSLEWKSTYETDWGLIIVPASLQKSYDSDLVFFVAQETDADAEYVARAGPVIFDEKTGRPIFGLMILNNHYMLEFQGTNAKFEAAVQVVLHETIHGLGFTNNLYDNYINSTSGQKYDFTVYQRVNQQIDLPTPRLTQLARKHFGCCDLFGGTMEDQNGRGTAGSHFERSIFHNDLMTGSMISGNTLFTDFTFAILEDTGFYRVTKHASDVQLWGLDKGCDFYQQQCYSDSTYEEFCENPYDPSDEKDNVANHLSCSYAQTGIGFCVNDGLVECPYYYIIEDLDCRDADNYDAKVFQGTNFHFGYDSMCIRGGLPKKGDYLYIGFSCFQYSCDEDHQLSIIVDGTTYDCSDGGSIPSFDDNKYLYGFMCPDNPEDICQSKNECPNQCNKKGYCLGGVCTCIPGYAGRACEKACTTYRDGIECVQTCPANTFANDLTMYCIGCPANCATCSALDVCTLCEDTHELVAGFCELRVYSLMLVTSFIALFLAL
;
A
#
# COMPACT_ATOMS: atom_id res chain seq x y z
N MET A 1 27.10 18.59 37.25
CA MET A 1 26.52 18.52 38.61
C MET A 1 25.34 17.55 38.52
N LYS A 2 25.56 16.24 38.64
CA LYS A 2 25.48 15.39 39.86
C LYS A 2 24.21 15.59 40.70
N HIS A 3 23.53 14.44 40.90
CA HIS A 3 22.53 14.04 41.91
C HIS A 3 21.09 13.90 41.39
N LEU A 4 20.32 12.84 41.68
CA LEU A 4 20.53 11.51 42.28
C LEU A 4 19.18 10.77 42.17
N LEU A 5 19.18 9.46 41.95
CA LEU A 5 18.03 8.56 42.14
C LEU A 5 17.46 8.62 43.57
N LEU A 6 16.15 8.37 43.77
CA LEU A 6 15.65 7.21 44.54
C LEU A 6 14.11 7.00 44.47
N PHE A 7 13.72 5.75 44.73
CA PHE A 7 12.45 5.04 44.54
C PHE A 7 11.37 5.18 45.66
N TYR A 8 10.17 4.67 45.32
CA TYR A 8 9.15 3.92 46.12
C TYR A 8 7.80 4.58 46.55
N PHE A 9 6.74 4.20 45.80
CA PHE A 9 5.39 3.67 46.16
C PHE A 9 4.34 4.41 47.03
N THR A 10 3.10 4.23 46.55
CA THR A 10 1.74 4.12 47.17
C THR A 10 0.76 5.33 47.31
N ILE A 11 -0.20 5.35 46.36
CA ILE A 11 -1.69 5.30 46.51
C ILE A 11 -2.55 6.61 46.52
N CYS A 12 -3.29 6.76 45.40
CA CYS A 12 -4.71 7.15 45.18
C CYS A 12 -5.27 8.51 45.67
N PHE A 13 -6.25 9.16 45.03
CA PHE A 13 -7.03 9.04 43.77
C PHE A 13 -7.68 10.43 43.58
N ALA A 14 -7.80 10.94 42.36
CA ALA A 14 -8.84 11.89 41.96
C ALA A 14 -9.16 11.63 40.48
N ALA A 15 -10.45 11.48 40.19
CA ALA A 15 -10.97 10.79 39.03
C ALA A 15 -11.01 11.65 37.75
N SER A 16 -10.38 11.16 36.69
CA SER A 16 -10.81 11.31 35.30
C SER A 16 -11.58 10.05 34.91
N GLN A 17 -12.68 10.20 34.17
CA GLN A 17 -13.42 9.07 33.60
C GLN A 17 -12.64 8.54 32.39
N ASP A 18 -11.55 7.82 32.65
CA ASP A 18 -10.83 7.07 31.63
C ASP A 18 -11.56 5.76 31.36
N LEU A 19 -11.76 5.45 30.07
CA LEU A 19 -12.26 4.15 29.60
C LEU A 19 -11.27 3.06 30.02
N ASN A 20 -11.42 2.54 31.24
CA ASN A 20 -10.67 1.41 31.77
C ASN A 20 -11.17 0.11 31.11
N ILE A 21 -10.62 -0.25 29.95
CA ILE A 21 -10.89 -1.52 29.28
C ILE A 21 -9.89 -2.57 29.78
N LYS A 22 -10.38 -3.53 30.58
CA LYS A 22 -9.67 -4.79 30.89
C LYS A 22 -9.99 -5.83 29.82
N LEU A 23 -8.96 -6.37 29.17
CA LEU A 23 -9.02 -7.33 28.05
C LEU A 23 -9.42 -8.77 28.46
N PRO A 24 -10.46 -9.37 27.84
CA PRO A 24 -10.60 -10.81 27.69
C PRO A 24 -10.38 -11.26 26.22
N SER A 25 -9.75 -12.41 26.02
CA SER A 25 -9.37 -12.98 24.71
C SER A 25 -10.55 -13.45 23.82
N GLN A 26 -10.53 -13.13 22.50
CA GLN A 26 -11.50 -13.60 21.45
C GLN A 26 -11.68 -15.10 21.28
N MET A 27 -10.95 -15.93 22.02
CA MET A 27 -11.05 -17.39 21.97
C MET A 27 -12.50 -17.91 22.02
N LYS A 28 -13.41 -17.24 22.74
CA LYS A 28 -14.81 -17.70 22.91
C LYS A 28 -15.71 -17.49 21.69
N LEU A 29 -15.52 -16.43 20.91
CA LEU A 29 -16.34 -16.15 19.72
C LEU A 29 -15.92 -17.04 18.54
N LEU A 30 -14.60 -17.18 18.34
CA LEU A 30 -14.01 -18.09 17.34
C LEU A 30 -14.36 -19.55 17.62
N GLN A 31 -14.43 -19.97 18.89
CA GLN A 31 -14.85 -21.31 19.27
C GLN A 31 -16.32 -21.61 18.93
N LYS A 32 -17.21 -20.62 19.08
CA LYS A 32 -18.63 -20.76 18.72
C LYS A 32 -18.85 -20.87 17.21
N LEU A 33 -18.05 -20.14 16.43
CA LEU A 33 -17.99 -20.26 14.96
C LEU A 33 -17.36 -21.58 14.48
N ARG A 34 -16.52 -22.23 15.30
CA ARG A 34 -15.91 -23.55 15.00
C ARG A 34 -16.90 -24.71 15.14
N GLU A 35 -17.89 -24.62 16.03
CA GLU A 35 -18.81 -25.73 16.34
C GLU A 35 -20.01 -25.87 15.39
N ASN A 36 -20.47 -24.78 14.74
CA ASN A 36 -21.68 -24.77 13.90
C ASN A 36 -21.47 -25.04 12.40
N ARG A 37 -20.25 -25.32 11.92
CA ARG A 37 -19.92 -25.31 10.47
C ARG A 37 -20.04 -26.62 9.69
N ARG A 38 -20.35 -27.75 10.35
CA ARG A 38 -20.31 -29.08 9.69
C ARG A 38 -21.47 -29.40 8.76
N ASP A 39 -22.47 -28.53 8.65
CA ASP A 39 -23.62 -28.70 7.76
C ASP A 39 -24.04 -27.32 7.22
N ARG A 40 -23.48 -26.86 6.10
CA ARG A 40 -23.85 -25.56 5.52
C ARG A 40 -24.41 -25.71 4.12
N ASN A 41 -25.68 -25.35 3.97
CA ASN A 41 -26.36 -25.16 2.70
C ASN A 41 -25.98 -23.76 2.13
N LEU A 42 -25.31 -23.72 0.99
CA LEU A 42 -24.72 -22.51 0.36
C LEU A 42 -25.70 -21.70 -0.51
N GLU A 43 -27.00 -22.00 -0.44
CA GLU A 43 -28.03 -21.46 -1.34
C GLU A 43 -28.22 -19.92 -1.26
N ASP A 44 -27.79 -19.28 -0.16
CA ASP A 44 -27.94 -17.82 0.05
C ASP A 44 -26.67 -17.00 -0.34
N ILE A 45 -25.72 -17.59 -1.06
CA ILE A 45 -24.55 -16.89 -1.59
C ILE A 45 -24.61 -16.96 -3.11
N LYS A 46 -24.49 -15.81 -3.77
CA LYS A 46 -24.43 -15.79 -5.23
C LYS A 46 -23.20 -16.55 -5.73
N THR A 47 -23.38 -17.29 -6.81
CA THR A 47 -22.31 -18.06 -7.44
C THR A 47 -21.37 -17.18 -8.27
N SER A 48 -21.88 -16.08 -8.85
CA SER A 48 -21.13 -15.09 -9.62
C SER A 48 -20.32 -14.16 -8.73
N TRP A 49 -19.17 -13.71 -9.23
CA TRP A 49 -18.42 -12.63 -8.61
C TRP A 49 -18.94 -11.28 -9.12
N GLU A 50 -19.13 -10.33 -8.23
CA GLU A 50 -19.63 -8.99 -8.56
C GLU A 50 -18.71 -7.94 -7.94
N PRO A 51 -18.61 -6.73 -8.51
CA PRO A 51 -17.87 -5.64 -7.88
C PRO A 51 -18.31 -5.40 -6.44
N ILE A 52 -17.34 -5.27 -5.53
CA ILE A 52 -17.61 -5.08 -4.10
C ILE A 52 -18.30 -3.74 -3.84
N ARG A 53 -19.29 -3.76 -2.95
CA ARG A 53 -19.97 -2.55 -2.46
C ARG A 53 -19.53 -2.28 -1.03
N ILE A 54 -18.77 -1.22 -0.84
CA ILE A 54 -18.35 -0.75 0.49
C ILE A 54 -19.18 0.47 0.87
N HIS A 55 -19.76 0.45 2.06
CA HIS A 55 -20.47 1.59 2.62
C HIS A 55 -19.75 2.09 3.87
N PHE A 56 -19.51 3.40 3.94
CA PHE A 56 -18.98 4.06 5.12
C PHE A 56 -20.13 4.82 5.79
N GLU A 57 -20.45 4.43 7.02
CA GLU A 57 -21.48 5.05 7.85
C GLU A 57 -20.81 5.78 9.00
N TYR A 58 -20.97 7.10 9.06
CA TYR A 58 -20.47 7.88 10.18
C TYR A 58 -21.21 7.51 11.47
N VAL A 59 -20.45 7.18 12.51
CA VAL A 59 -20.98 7.07 13.88
C VAL A 59 -21.28 8.47 14.41
N GLU A 60 -20.37 9.39 14.13
CA GLU A 60 -20.47 10.81 14.43
C GLU A 60 -20.01 11.62 13.22
N THR A 61 -20.68 12.74 12.95
CA THR A 61 -20.31 13.62 11.84
C THR A 61 -18.92 14.22 12.10
N PRO A 62 -17.98 14.16 11.12
CA PRO A 62 -16.69 14.80 11.26
C PRO A 62 -16.82 16.32 11.48
N PRO A 63 -15.87 16.95 12.19
CA PRO A 63 -15.72 18.40 12.24
C PRO A 63 -15.77 19.07 10.86
N ALA A 64 -16.34 20.27 10.81
CA ALA A 64 -16.67 20.96 9.56
C ALA A 64 -15.44 21.43 8.75
N ASP A 65 -14.29 21.56 9.39
CA ASP A 65 -13.01 22.00 8.85
C ASP A 65 -12.35 20.98 7.92
N TYR A 66 -12.65 19.68 8.05
CA TYR A 66 -12.11 18.66 7.12
C TYR A 66 -13.12 17.59 6.66
N ILE A 67 -14.40 17.70 7.02
CA ILE A 67 -15.45 16.78 6.52
C ILE A 67 -15.43 16.58 5.01
N GLN A 68 -15.20 17.65 4.23
CA GLN A 68 -15.15 17.57 2.77
C GLN A 68 -13.98 16.70 2.28
N GLN A 69 -12.81 16.80 2.94
CA GLN A 69 -11.68 15.94 2.65
C GLN A 69 -12.03 14.49 2.97
N THR A 70 -12.56 14.21 4.16
CA THR A 70 -12.94 12.86 4.58
C THR A 70 -13.97 12.24 3.65
N GLU A 71 -15.01 12.98 3.26
CA GLU A 71 -16.00 12.49 2.30
C GLU A 71 -15.37 12.16 0.94
N THR A 72 -14.46 12.99 0.46
CA THR A 72 -13.75 12.76 -0.81
C THR A 72 -12.83 11.54 -0.71
N VAL A 73 -12.07 11.42 0.38
CA VAL A 73 -11.21 10.25 0.64
C VAL A 73 -12.06 8.98 0.65
N LEU A 74 -13.12 8.92 1.45
CA LEU A 74 -13.99 7.73 1.53
C LEU A 74 -14.63 7.37 0.18
N GLU A 75 -15.00 8.36 -0.65
CA GLU A 75 -15.51 8.11 -2.00
C GLU A 75 -14.42 7.56 -2.94
N ILE A 76 -13.17 8.01 -2.80
CA ILE A 76 -12.01 7.43 -3.50
C ILE A 76 -11.86 5.96 -3.09
N ILE A 77 -11.89 5.63 -1.80
CA ILE A 77 -11.77 4.25 -1.32
C ILE A 77 -12.87 3.35 -1.87
N LYS A 78 -14.14 3.80 -1.81
CA LYS A 78 -15.29 3.07 -2.37
C LYS A 78 -15.10 2.81 -3.87
N THR A 79 -14.69 3.84 -4.61
CA THR A 79 -14.47 3.73 -6.05
C THR A 79 -13.31 2.80 -6.38
N PHE A 80 -12.21 2.91 -5.62
CA PHE A 80 -11.01 2.11 -5.80
C PHE A 80 -11.31 0.62 -5.61
N PHE A 81 -11.81 0.22 -4.44
CA PHE A 81 -12.12 -1.20 -4.21
C PHE A 81 -13.30 -1.69 -5.07
N GLY A 82 -14.33 -0.86 -5.29
CA GLY A 82 -15.44 -1.22 -6.18
C GLY A 82 -15.03 -1.37 -7.64
N ARG A 83 -13.88 -0.84 -8.06
CA ARG A 83 -13.31 -1.09 -9.40
C ARG A 83 -12.42 -2.33 -9.41
N HIS A 84 -11.61 -2.53 -8.37
CA HIS A 84 -10.52 -3.51 -8.38
C HIS A 84 -10.88 -4.86 -7.77
N LEU A 85 -11.85 -4.91 -6.84
CA LEU A 85 -12.23 -6.13 -6.15
C LEU A 85 -13.63 -6.61 -6.53
N LEU A 86 -13.72 -7.92 -6.69
CA LEU A 86 -14.94 -8.68 -6.84
C LEU A 86 -15.19 -9.52 -5.60
N VAL A 87 -16.45 -9.76 -5.29
CA VAL A 87 -16.90 -10.54 -4.13
C VAL A 87 -18.07 -11.45 -4.52
N LYS A 88 -18.16 -12.62 -3.88
CA LYS A 88 -19.39 -13.42 -3.88
C LYS A 88 -20.37 -12.85 -2.86
N ARG A 89 -21.35 -12.11 -3.35
CA ARG A 89 -22.33 -11.39 -2.54
C ARG A 89 -23.33 -12.34 -1.88
N GLN A 90 -23.77 -11.97 -0.67
CA GLN A 90 -24.88 -12.63 0.02
C GLN A 90 -26.22 -12.22 -0.57
N THR A 91 -27.19 -13.13 -0.58
CA THR A 91 -28.56 -12.79 -0.99
C THR A 91 -29.25 -12.01 0.12
N GLY A 92 -29.23 -10.67 0.02
CA GLY A 92 -29.93 -9.77 0.94
C GLY A 92 -29.08 -8.57 1.36
N SER A 93 -29.68 -7.70 2.16
CA SER A 93 -28.99 -6.57 2.78
C SER A 93 -28.32 -7.00 4.09
N LEU A 94 -27.21 -6.33 4.44
CA LEU A 94 -26.54 -6.54 5.71
C LEU A 94 -27.34 -5.86 6.83
N GLU A 95 -27.65 -6.59 7.89
CA GLU A 95 -28.43 -6.09 9.02
C GLU A 95 -27.54 -6.02 10.27
N TRP A 96 -27.42 -4.84 10.87
CA TRP A 96 -26.79 -4.68 12.18
C TRP A 96 -27.80 -4.94 13.30
N LYS A 97 -27.60 -6.00 14.11
CA LYS A 97 -28.64 -6.50 15.03
C LYS A 97 -28.45 -6.19 16.51
N SER A 98 -27.27 -5.79 17.00
CA SER A 98 -27.08 -5.45 18.44
C SER A 98 -25.69 -4.88 18.76
N THR A 99 -25.47 -4.51 20.02
CA THR A 99 -24.14 -4.29 20.62
C THR A 99 -23.25 -5.52 20.40
N TYR A 100 -21.99 -5.29 20.02
CA TYR A 100 -21.01 -6.35 19.79
C TYR A 100 -19.79 -6.14 20.69
N GLU A 101 -19.33 -7.20 21.34
CA GLU A 101 -18.08 -7.19 22.10
C GLU A 101 -16.96 -7.55 21.12
N THR A 102 -16.03 -6.62 20.93
CA THR A 102 -14.84 -6.80 20.07
C THR A 102 -13.58 -6.82 20.92
N ASP A 103 -12.43 -7.11 20.32
CA ASP A 103 -11.13 -6.94 21.00
C ASP A 103 -10.85 -5.50 21.42
N TRP A 104 -11.55 -4.56 20.81
CA TRP A 104 -11.40 -3.12 20.99
C TRP A 104 -12.37 -2.61 22.06
N GLY A 105 -13.10 -3.52 22.71
CA GLY A 105 -14.12 -3.23 23.70
C GLY A 105 -15.55 -3.41 23.17
N LEU A 106 -16.50 -2.95 23.98
CA LEU A 106 -17.92 -3.00 23.65
C LEU A 106 -18.26 -1.90 22.65
N ILE A 107 -18.55 -2.27 21.41
CA ILE A 107 -19.02 -1.32 20.40
C ILE A 107 -20.52 -1.12 20.62
N ILE A 108 -20.87 0.03 21.18
CA ILE A 108 -22.25 0.49 21.30
C ILE A 108 -22.55 1.36 20.08
N VAL A 109 -23.08 0.72 19.03
CA VAL A 109 -23.57 1.45 17.86
C VAL A 109 -24.93 2.07 18.19
N PRO A 110 -25.13 3.39 17.94
CA PRO A 110 -26.42 4.04 18.15
C PRO A 110 -27.59 3.31 17.48
N ALA A 111 -28.76 3.29 18.13
CA ALA A 111 -29.95 2.64 17.58
C ALA A 111 -30.35 3.19 16.19
N SER A 112 -29.99 4.43 15.87
CA SER A 112 -30.18 5.05 14.55
C SER A 112 -29.46 4.31 13.41
N LEU A 113 -28.41 3.55 13.72
CA LEU A 113 -27.62 2.80 12.74
C LEU A 113 -28.03 1.31 12.67
N GLN A 114 -29.05 0.89 13.43
CA GLN A 114 -29.67 -0.44 13.30
C GLN A 114 -30.62 -0.46 12.10
N LYS A 115 -30.04 -0.46 10.90
CA LYS A 115 -30.76 -0.47 9.61
C LYS A 115 -30.20 -1.55 8.68
N SER A 116 -30.90 -1.77 7.57
CA SER A 116 -30.42 -2.59 6.46
C SER A 116 -29.48 -1.76 5.57
N TYR A 117 -28.36 -2.36 5.18
CA TYR A 117 -27.38 -1.79 4.27
C TYR A 117 -27.33 -2.62 2.99
N ASP A 118 -27.55 -1.99 1.84
CA ASP A 118 -27.36 -2.63 0.55
C ASP A 118 -25.87 -2.59 0.16
N SER A 119 -25.07 -3.40 0.83
CA SER A 119 -23.62 -3.38 0.74
C SER A 119 -23.04 -4.77 0.99
N ASP A 120 -21.78 -4.96 0.64
CA ASP A 120 -21.06 -6.22 0.85
C ASP A 120 -20.11 -6.11 2.06
N LEU A 121 -19.72 -4.89 2.43
CA LEU A 121 -18.99 -4.53 3.65
C LEU A 121 -19.44 -3.14 4.12
N VAL A 122 -19.71 -2.98 5.42
CA VAL A 122 -20.04 -1.70 6.04
C VAL A 122 -18.98 -1.32 7.06
N PHE A 123 -18.37 -0.14 6.93
CA PHE A 123 -17.53 0.45 7.96
C PHE A 123 -18.32 1.45 8.77
N PHE A 124 -18.29 1.29 10.08
CA PHE A 124 -18.65 2.38 11.00
C PHE A 124 -17.42 3.28 11.16
N VAL A 125 -17.56 4.54 10.75
CA VAL A 125 -16.48 5.52 10.83
C VAL A 125 -16.70 6.40 12.04
N ALA A 126 -15.89 6.16 13.08
CA ALA A 126 -15.81 6.98 14.26
C ALA A 126 -14.66 7.99 14.13
N GLN A 127 -14.74 9.05 14.92
CA GLN A 127 -13.75 10.12 14.97
C GLN A 127 -13.25 10.24 16.41
N GLU A 128 -12.01 10.64 16.57
CA GLU A 128 -11.45 11.05 17.86
C GLU A 128 -10.40 12.13 17.63
N THR A 129 -10.05 12.88 18.66
CA THR A 129 -8.99 13.89 18.58
C THR A 129 -8.05 13.65 19.75
N ASP A 130 -6.93 12.98 19.48
CA ASP A 130 -5.94 12.64 20.50
C ASP A 130 -4.52 12.84 19.94
N ALA A 131 -3.81 13.86 20.45
CA ALA A 131 -2.44 14.15 20.03
C ALA A 131 -1.40 13.22 20.68
N ASP A 132 -1.79 12.47 21.73
CA ASP A 132 -0.92 11.52 22.41
C ASP A 132 -1.08 10.09 21.82
N ALA A 133 -2.00 9.89 20.88
CA ALA A 133 -2.20 8.61 20.21
C ALA A 133 -1.06 8.33 19.21
N GLU A 134 -0.61 7.08 19.16
CA GLU A 134 0.47 6.61 18.27
C GLU A 134 -0.04 6.19 16.87
N TYR A 135 -1.28 6.56 16.51
CA TYR A 135 -1.89 6.23 15.22
C TYR A 135 -2.66 7.39 14.63
N VAL A 136 -2.63 7.45 13.30
CA VAL A 136 -3.36 8.41 12.47
C VAL A 136 -4.79 7.92 12.21
N ALA A 137 -4.92 6.63 11.95
CA ALA A 137 -6.17 5.93 11.89
C ALA A 137 -5.95 4.49 12.37
N ARG A 138 -7.04 3.79 12.65
CA ARG A 138 -7.02 2.37 12.96
C ARG A 138 -8.35 1.76 12.57
N ALA A 139 -8.32 0.55 12.03
CA ALA A 139 -9.50 -0.16 11.65
C ALA A 139 -9.34 -1.67 11.78
N GLY A 140 -10.48 -2.34 11.76
CA GLY A 140 -10.51 -3.79 11.75
C GLY A 140 -11.91 -4.34 11.54
N PRO A 141 -12.00 -5.64 11.22
CA PRO A 141 -13.26 -6.32 11.05
C PRO A 141 -13.90 -6.58 12.42
N VAL A 142 -15.21 -6.35 12.53
CA VAL A 142 -15.97 -6.51 13.79
C VAL A 142 -17.03 -7.58 13.71
N ILE A 143 -17.69 -7.76 12.55
CA ILE A 143 -18.64 -8.84 12.31
C ILE A 143 -18.28 -9.57 11.03
N PHE A 144 -18.37 -10.89 11.13
CA PHE A 144 -18.10 -11.82 10.04
C PHE A 144 -19.39 -12.46 9.58
N ASP A 145 -19.45 -12.77 8.30
CA ASP A 145 -20.45 -13.67 7.78
C ASP A 145 -20.29 -15.06 8.41
N GLU A 146 -21.37 -15.55 9.03
CA GLU A 146 -21.37 -16.86 9.67
C GLU A 146 -21.14 -18.00 8.68
N LYS A 147 -21.36 -17.81 7.37
CA LYS A 147 -21.20 -18.83 6.32
C LYS A 147 -19.81 -18.84 5.68
N THR A 148 -19.31 -17.70 5.24
CA THR A 148 -18.00 -17.60 4.56
C THR A 148 -16.87 -17.31 5.55
N GLY A 149 -17.15 -16.70 6.70
CA GLY A 149 -16.12 -16.15 7.59
C GLY A 149 -15.55 -14.82 7.10
N ARG A 150 -16.06 -14.27 5.98
CA ARG A 150 -15.66 -12.97 5.42
C ARG A 150 -16.10 -11.82 6.31
N PRO A 151 -15.30 -10.77 6.50
CA PRO A 151 -15.75 -9.53 7.11
C PRO A 151 -16.95 -8.92 6.38
N ILE A 152 -17.98 -8.53 7.14
CA ILE A 152 -19.18 -7.84 6.62
C ILE A 152 -19.46 -6.52 7.35
N PHE A 153 -18.95 -6.36 8.57
CA PHE A 153 -18.86 -5.05 9.21
C PHE A 153 -17.45 -4.82 9.74
N GLY A 154 -16.96 -3.59 9.59
CA GLY A 154 -15.72 -3.09 10.17
C GLY A 154 -15.96 -1.85 11.03
N LEU A 155 -15.01 -1.54 11.91
CA LEU A 155 -14.91 -0.26 12.60
C LEU A 155 -13.65 0.43 12.11
N MET A 156 -13.75 1.72 11.83
CA MET A 156 -12.64 2.60 11.49
C MET A 156 -12.70 3.81 12.40
N ILE A 157 -11.58 4.15 13.03
CA ILE A 157 -11.42 5.33 13.86
C ILE A 157 -10.39 6.22 13.16
N LEU A 158 -10.81 7.43 12.79
CA LEU A 158 -9.92 8.45 12.26
C LEU A 158 -9.52 9.40 13.38
N ASN A 159 -8.21 9.63 13.54
CA ASN A 159 -7.71 10.61 14.49
C ASN A 159 -7.58 11.97 13.82
N ASN A 160 -8.47 12.87 14.22
CA ASN A 160 -8.64 14.18 13.62
C ASN A 160 -7.41 15.06 13.79
N HIS A 161 -6.63 14.85 14.85
CA HIS A 161 -5.39 15.60 15.08
C HIS A 161 -4.44 15.46 13.88
N TYR A 162 -4.16 14.22 13.49
CA TYR A 162 -3.24 13.91 12.39
C TYR A 162 -3.90 14.03 11.01
N MET A 163 -5.18 13.68 10.87
CA MET A 163 -5.86 13.79 9.58
C MET A 163 -5.94 15.24 9.05
N LEU A 164 -5.89 16.23 9.95
CA LEU A 164 -5.81 17.66 9.61
C LEU A 164 -4.46 18.04 8.99
N GLU A 165 -3.37 17.33 9.30
CA GLU A 165 -2.04 17.60 8.76
C GLU A 165 -1.93 17.26 7.27
N PHE A 166 -2.83 16.40 6.77
CA PHE A 166 -2.93 16.04 5.36
C PHE A 166 -3.71 17.04 4.49
N GLN A 167 -4.18 18.14 5.06
CA GLN A 167 -4.78 19.22 4.28
C GLN A 167 -3.72 19.97 3.46
N GLY A 168 -4.16 20.65 2.40
CA GLY A 168 -3.30 21.57 1.63
C GLY A 168 -2.93 21.03 0.26
N THR A 169 -1.84 20.27 0.15
CA THR A 169 -1.21 19.86 -1.12
C THR A 169 -1.89 18.62 -1.73
N ASN A 170 -1.57 18.27 -2.98
CA ASN A 170 -2.06 17.01 -3.58
C ASN A 170 -1.38 15.78 -2.97
N ALA A 171 -0.07 15.87 -2.66
CA ALA A 171 0.68 14.79 -2.04
C ALA A 171 0.22 14.52 -0.61
N LYS A 172 -0.02 15.57 0.19
CA LYS A 172 -0.61 15.44 1.52
C LYS A 172 -2.00 14.79 1.48
N PHE A 173 -2.83 15.19 0.52
CA PHE A 173 -4.14 14.56 0.33
C PHE A 173 -4.02 13.08 -0.07
N GLU A 174 -3.06 12.73 -0.94
CA GLU A 174 -2.80 11.33 -1.31
C GLU A 174 -2.36 10.50 -0.10
N ALA A 175 -1.54 11.05 0.80
CA ALA A 175 -1.19 10.38 2.06
C ALA A 175 -2.44 10.08 2.92
N ALA A 176 -3.41 10.99 3.02
CA ALA A 176 -4.69 10.70 3.67
C ALA A 176 -5.46 9.57 2.99
N VAL A 177 -5.45 9.50 1.65
CA VAL A 177 -6.07 8.38 0.92
C VAL A 177 -5.36 7.07 1.24
N GLN A 178 -4.02 7.05 1.28
CA GLN A 178 -3.22 5.88 1.60
C GLN A 178 -3.51 5.36 3.01
N VAL A 179 -3.59 6.23 4.02
CA VAL A 179 -4.01 5.85 5.39
C VAL A 179 -5.34 5.11 5.36
N VAL A 180 -6.35 5.68 4.72
CA VAL A 180 -7.69 5.09 4.73
C VAL A 180 -7.76 3.83 3.85
N LEU A 181 -6.97 3.74 2.77
CA LEU A 181 -6.81 2.51 1.99
C LEU A 181 -6.23 1.39 2.87
N HIS A 182 -5.13 1.67 3.58
CA HIS A 182 -4.47 0.74 4.51
C HIS A 182 -5.45 0.19 5.54
N GLU A 183 -6.14 1.08 6.24
CA GLU A 183 -7.13 0.68 7.25
C GLU A 183 -8.32 -0.10 6.68
N THR A 184 -8.71 0.22 5.44
CA THR A 184 -9.76 -0.53 4.75
C THR A 184 -9.31 -1.95 4.43
N ILE A 185 -8.02 -2.17 4.12
CA ILE A 185 -7.45 -3.51 3.84
C ILE A 185 -7.49 -4.40 5.08
N HIS A 186 -7.23 -3.86 6.28
CA HIS A 186 -7.45 -4.59 7.53
C HIS A 186 -8.91 -5.01 7.69
N GLY A 187 -9.85 -4.09 7.44
CA GLY A 187 -11.28 -4.40 7.49
C GLY A 187 -11.76 -5.38 6.40
N LEU A 188 -11.07 -5.44 5.25
CA LEU A 188 -11.31 -6.43 4.21
C LEU A 188 -10.83 -7.83 4.61
N GLY A 189 -9.82 -7.92 5.49
CA GLY A 189 -9.46 -9.17 6.17
C GLY A 189 -7.97 -9.48 6.21
N PHE A 190 -7.09 -8.55 5.85
CA PHE A 190 -5.65 -8.73 6.07
C PHE A 190 -5.30 -8.38 7.52
N THR A 191 -5.40 -9.37 8.40
CA THR A 191 -5.06 -9.27 9.82
C THR A 191 -4.80 -10.66 10.39
N ASN A 192 -3.83 -10.79 11.31
CA ASN A 192 -3.35 -12.08 11.82
C ASN A 192 -4.46 -13.00 12.37
N ASN A 193 -5.50 -12.43 12.97
CA ASN A 193 -6.58 -13.18 13.61
C ASN A 193 -7.55 -13.83 12.58
N LEU A 194 -7.41 -13.51 11.29
CA LEU A 194 -8.23 -14.07 10.21
C LEU A 194 -7.55 -15.09 9.34
N TYR A 195 -6.26 -15.38 9.53
CA TYR A 195 -5.55 -16.38 8.73
C TYR A 195 -6.24 -17.75 8.76
N ASP A 196 -6.79 -18.14 9.92
CA ASP A 196 -7.61 -19.35 10.10
C ASP A 196 -8.88 -19.39 9.23
N ASN A 197 -9.36 -18.24 8.75
CA ASN A 197 -10.55 -18.12 7.92
C ASN A 197 -10.23 -18.11 6.43
N TYR A 198 -8.95 -18.06 6.03
CA TYR A 198 -8.57 -18.01 4.63
C TYR A 198 -8.90 -19.32 3.93
N ILE A 199 -9.44 -19.20 2.72
CA ILE A 199 -9.86 -20.34 1.91
C ILE A 199 -9.27 -20.23 0.51
N ASN A 200 -9.07 -21.39 -0.13
CA ASN A 200 -8.97 -21.44 -1.57
C ASN A 200 -10.36 -21.14 -2.14
N SER A 201 -10.53 -19.97 -2.74
CA SER A 201 -11.80 -19.50 -3.31
C SER A 201 -12.35 -20.35 -4.46
N THR A 202 -11.52 -21.21 -5.05
CA THR A 202 -11.92 -22.19 -6.08
C THR A 202 -12.49 -23.46 -5.45
N SER A 203 -11.78 -24.07 -4.48
CA SER A 203 -12.21 -25.32 -3.85
C SER A 203 -13.15 -25.12 -2.65
N GLY A 204 -13.20 -23.91 -2.09
CA GLY A 204 -13.86 -23.59 -0.83
C GLY A 204 -13.17 -24.18 0.41
N GLN A 205 -12.04 -24.85 0.24
CA GLN A 205 -11.30 -25.47 1.34
C GLN A 205 -10.44 -24.44 2.05
N LYS A 206 -10.35 -24.54 3.37
CA LYS A 206 -9.38 -23.75 4.13
C LYS A 206 -7.96 -24.10 3.71
N TYR A 207 -7.08 -23.11 3.74
CA TYR A 207 -5.67 -23.42 3.68
C TYR A 207 -5.24 -24.14 4.96
N ASP A 208 -4.45 -25.19 4.78
CA ASP A 208 -3.79 -25.90 5.86
C ASP A 208 -2.34 -25.44 5.88
N PHE A 209 -2.10 -24.26 6.45
CA PHE A 209 -0.75 -23.78 6.68
C PHE A 209 -0.42 -23.72 8.15
N THR A 210 0.79 -24.17 8.48
CA THR A 210 1.44 -23.77 9.72
C THR A 210 2.09 -22.42 9.44
N VAL A 211 1.77 -21.42 10.25
CA VAL A 211 2.54 -20.17 10.27
C VAL A 211 3.94 -20.50 10.77
N TYR A 212 4.96 -20.29 9.92
CA TYR A 212 6.34 -20.61 10.29
C TYR A 212 6.92 -19.44 11.05
N GLN A 213 7.27 -19.67 12.31
CA GLN A 213 8.06 -18.74 13.09
C GLN A 213 9.53 -18.97 12.77
N ARG A 214 10.21 -17.94 12.28
CA ARG A 214 11.66 -17.90 12.22
C ARG A 214 12.23 -17.86 13.64
N VAL A 215 13.55 -18.08 13.74
CA VAL A 215 14.29 -18.09 15.01
C VAL A 215 14.08 -16.79 15.82
N ASN A 216 13.70 -15.69 15.15
CA ASN A 216 13.45 -14.37 15.74
C ASN A 216 11.96 -14.04 15.99
N GLN A 217 11.04 -15.02 15.91
CA GLN A 217 9.56 -14.84 16.02
C GLN A 217 8.86 -14.26 14.79
N GLN A 218 9.61 -13.81 13.78
CA GLN A 218 9.10 -13.43 12.46
C GLN A 218 8.26 -14.53 11.80
N ILE A 219 7.14 -14.15 11.19
CA ILE A 219 6.17 -15.08 10.62
C ILE A 219 6.26 -15.05 9.09
N ASP A 220 6.46 -16.21 8.46
CA ASP A 220 6.22 -16.36 7.02
C ASP A 220 4.78 -16.87 6.80
N LEU A 221 3.98 -16.13 6.03
CA LEU A 221 2.61 -16.48 5.66
C LEU A 221 2.59 -17.20 4.31
N PRO A 222 2.34 -18.53 4.28
CA PRO A 222 2.53 -19.34 3.08
C PRO A 222 1.25 -19.45 2.25
N THR A 223 0.68 -18.32 1.85
CA THR A 223 -0.49 -18.32 0.97
C THR A 223 -0.07 -18.41 -0.50
N PRO A 224 -0.87 -19.07 -1.37
CA PRO A 224 -0.39 -19.48 -2.69
C PRO A 224 0.03 -18.34 -3.63
N ARG A 225 -0.74 -17.26 -3.75
CA ARG A 225 -0.43 -16.15 -4.67
C ARG A 225 0.68 -15.29 -4.11
N LEU A 226 0.59 -14.93 -2.83
CA LEU A 226 1.63 -14.13 -2.16
C LEU A 226 3.00 -14.82 -2.26
N THR A 227 3.05 -16.12 -1.99
CA THR A 227 4.30 -16.91 -2.07
C THR A 227 4.85 -16.92 -3.51
N GLN A 228 4.00 -17.15 -4.51
CA GLN A 228 4.44 -17.20 -5.90
C GLN A 228 4.94 -15.85 -6.38
N LEU A 229 4.25 -14.78 -6.02
CA LEU A 229 4.64 -13.42 -6.36
C LEU A 229 5.96 -13.05 -5.67
N ALA A 230 6.12 -13.37 -4.38
CA ALA A 230 7.39 -13.15 -3.67
C ALA A 230 8.53 -13.93 -4.33
N ARG A 231 8.35 -15.21 -4.66
CA ARG A 231 9.37 -16.00 -5.36
C ARG A 231 9.81 -15.36 -6.68
N LYS A 232 8.83 -14.86 -7.46
CA LYS A 232 9.09 -14.21 -8.74
C LYS A 232 9.82 -12.88 -8.53
N HIS A 233 9.31 -12.02 -7.66
CA HIS A 233 9.85 -10.69 -7.40
C HIS A 233 11.27 -10.74 -6.87
N PHE A 234 11.53 -11.53 -5.82
CA PHE A 234 12.86 -11.60 -5.23
C PHE A 234 13.81 -12.53 -6.00
N GLY A 235 13.37 -13.21 -7.07
CA GLY A 235 14.18 -14.21 -7.76
C GLY A 235 14.60 -15.40 -6.88
N CYS A 236 13.78 -15.76 -5.88
CA CYS A 236 14.10 -16.82 -4.92
C CYS A 236 13.05 -17.94 -4.94
N CYS A 237 13.35 -19.09 -5.54
CA CYS A 237 12.40 -20.21 -5.63
C CYS A 237 12.12 -20.91 -4.29
N ASP A 238 13.02 -20.82 -3.33
CA ASP A 238 12.95 -21.53 -2.04
C ASP A 238 12.09 -20.81 -1.00
N LEU A 239 11.53 -19.63 -1.32
CA LEU A 239 10.67 -18.89 -0.39
C LEU A 239 9.44 -19.69 -0.01
N PHE A 240 9.10 -19.65 1.28
CA PHE A 240 7.99 -20.43 1.83
C PHE A 240 6.68 -19.62 1.93
N GLY A 241 6.77 -18.30 2.05
CA GLY A 241 5.64 -17.39 2.20
C GLY A 241 6.09 -15.95 2.05
N GLY A 242 5.16 -15.00 2.22
CA GLY A 242 5.50 -13.60 2.43
C GLY A 242 5.77 -13.34 3.91
N THR A 243 6.86 -12.65 4.23
CA THR A 243 7.25 -12.37 5.60
C THR A 243 6.41 -11.24 6.19
N MET A 244 5.91 -11.47 7.40
CA MET A 244 5.09 -10.53 8.15
C MET A 244 5.93 -9.84 9.22
N GLU A 245 5.56 -8.61 9.50
CA GLU A 245 6.13 -7.77 10.55
C GLU A 245 6.10 -8.50 11.91
N ASP A 246 7.17 -8.34 12.69
CA ASP A 246 7.33 -8.97 14.00
C ASP A 246 7.65 -8.00 15.14
N GLN A 247 7.91 -6.73 14.82
CA GLN A 247 8.18 -5.68 15.79
C GLN A 247 6.89 -4.98 16.29
N ASN A 248 7.02 -4.21 17.38
CA ASN A 248 5.99 -3.32 17.96
C ASN A 248 4.69 -3.98 18.50
N GLY A 249 4.68 -5.30 18.74
CA GLY A 249 3.67 -5.98 19.56
C GLY A 249 2.39 -6.40 18.81
N ARG A 250 1.31 -6.72 19.56
CA ARG A 250 0.10 -7.42 19.05
C ARG A 250 -0.71 -6.68 17.97
N GLY A 251 -0.61 -5.35 17.91
CA GLY A 251 -1.34 -4.52 16.93
C GLY A 251 -0.67 -4.48 15.56
N THR A 252 0.65 -4.67 15.52
CA THR A 252 1.45 -4.55 14.30
C THR A 252 1.89 -5.93 13.80
N ALA A 253 2.38 -6.78 14.71
CA ALA A 253 2.98 -8.06 14.38
C ALA A 253 1.96 -9.03 13.72
N GLY A 254 2.32 -9.53 12.54
CA GLY A 254 1.51 -10.46 11.76
C GLY A 254 0.31 -9.84 11.04
N SER A 255 0.08 -8.53 11.08
CA SER A 255 -0.99 -7.89 10.27
C SER A 255 -0.44 -6.99 9.17
N HIS A 256 0.89 -6.86 9.08
CA HIS A 256 1.60 -6.05 8.11
C HIS A 256 2.70 -6.87 7.45
N PHE A 257 3.11 -6.46 6.25
CA PHE A 257 4.32 -6.96 5.62
C PHE A 257 5.57 -6.46 6.36
N GLU A 258 6.59 -7.31 6.40
CA GLU A 258 7.90 -6.99 6.96
C GLU A 258 8.55 -5.81 6.23
N ARG A 259 8.83 -4.73 6.97
CA ARG A 259 9.38 -3.49 6.40
C ARG A 259 10.75 -3.69 5.74
N SER A 260 11.62 -4.57 6.21
CA SER A 260 12.94 -4.78 5.56
C SER A 260 12.84 -5.46 4.19
N ILE A 261 11.75 -6.21 3.96
CA ILE A 261 11.55 -7.02 2.75
C ILE A 261 10.65 -6.31 1.76
N PHE A 262 9.57 -5.68 2.22
CA PHE A 262 8.56 -5.06 1.38
C PHE A 262 8.61 -3.52 1.40
N HIS A 263 9.45 -2.94 2.25
CA HIS A 263 9.78 -1.51 2.35
C HIS A 263 8.60 -0.55 2.28
N ASN A 264 8.25 -0.13 1.07
CA ASN A 264 7.31 0.92 0.79
C ASN A 264 5.95 0.40 0.29
N ASP A 265 5.68 -0.91 0.39
CA ASP A 265 4.32 -1.41 0.25
C ASP A 265 3.41 -0.77 1.31
N LEU A 266 2.20 -0.40 0.87
CA LEU A 266 1.15 0.25 1.65
C LEU A 266 0.86 -0.49 2.94
N MET A 267 0.95 -1.82 2.95
CA MET A 267 0.63 -2.66 4.10
C MET A 267 1.84 -3.00 4.99
N THR A 268 2.91 -2.22 4.95
CA THR A 268 3.95 -2.26 5.99
C THR A 268 3.51 -1.50 7.26
N GLY A 269 4.14 -1.78 8.41
CA GLY A 269 3.65 -1.39 9.75
C GLY A 269 3.69 0.09 10.13
N SER A 270 4.07 0.98 9.21
CA SER A 270 3.98 2.44 9.38
C SER A 270 3.88 3.15 8.04
N MET A 271 3.52 4.43 8.04
CA MET A 271 3.60 5.22 6.83
C MET A 271 5.05 5.59 6.51
N ILE A 272 5.39 5.57 5.22
CA ILE A 272 6.62 6.15 4.69
C ILE A 272 6.24 7.42 3.93
N SER A 273 6.91 8.53 4.23
CA SER A 273 6.70 9.76 3.46
C SER A 273 7.12 9.54 2.01
N GLY A 274 6.33 10.08 1.08
CA GLY A 274 6.77 10.29 -0.28
C GLY A 274 7.08 9.05 -1.13
N ASN A 275 6.70 7.83 -0.72
CA ASN A 275 7.03 6.62 -1.51
C ASN A 275 6.10 5.42 -1.32
N THR A 276 4.90 5.57 -0.74
CA THR A 276 4.01 4.43 -0.47
C THR A 276 3.37 3.87 -1.73
N LEU A 277 3.43 2.55 -1.93
CA LEU A 277 2.95 1.81 -3.11
C LEU A 277 1.82 0.84 -2.77
N PHE A 278 0.78 0.76 -3.60
CA PHE A 278 -0.17 -0.35 -3.57
C PHE A 278 0.26 -1.40 -4.59
N THR A 279 0.93 -2.45 -4.11
CA THR A 279 1.56 -3.44 -4.99
C THR A 279 0.70 -4.67 -5.25
N ASP A 280 1.16 -5.51 -6.18
CA ASP A 280 0.62 -6.85 -6.40
C ASP A 280 0.68 -7.75 -5.14
N PHE A 281 1.57 -7.49 -4.16
CA PHE A 281 1.60 -8.25 -2.91
C PHE A 281 0.33 -8.03 -2.10
N THR A 282 -0.12 -6.77 -2.03
CA THR A 282 -1.37 -6.39 -1.37
C THR A 282 -2.59 -6.98 -2.09
N PHE A 283 -2.62 -6.98 -3.43
CA PHE A 283 -3.68 -7.68 -4.17
C PHE A 283 -3.64 -9.20 -3.94
N ALA A 284 -2.46 -9.80 -3.97
CA ALA A 284 -2.29 -11.23 -3.79
C ALA A 284 -2.79 -11.70 -2.42
N ILE A 285 -2.49 -10.96 -1.34
CA ILE A 285 -3.00 -11.33 -0.01
C ILE A 285 -4.52 -11.17 0.10
N LEU A 286 -5.10 -10.13 -0.53
CA LEU A 286 -6.55 -9.96 -0.60
C LEU A 286 -7.24 -11.11 -1.35
N GLU A 287 -6.67 -11.59 -2.46
CA GLU A 287 -7.18 -12.79 -3.15
C GLU A 287 -6.97 -14.08 -2.36
N ASP A 288 -5.84 -14.19 -1.66
CA ASP A 288 -5.51 -15.33 -0.82
C ASP A 288 -6.33 -15.38 0.48
N THR A 289 -7.05 -14.32 0.85
CA THR A 289 -8.13 -14.46 1.84
C THR A 289 -9.20 -15.47 1.37
N GLY A 290 -9.36 -15.61 0.06
CA GLY A 290 -10.43 -16.37 -0.58
C GLY A 290 -11.77 -15.65 -0.62
N PHE A 291 -11.84 -14.44 -0.06
CA PHE A 291 -13.05 -13.62 -0.02
C PHE A 291 -13.23 -12.78 -1.28
N TYR A 292 -12.14 -12.45 -1.96
CA TYR A 292 -12.12 -11.53 -3.07
C TYR A 292 -11.40 -12.13 -4.30
N ARG A 293 -11.71 -11.54 -5.45
CA ARG A 293 -11.02 -11.71 -6.72
C ARG A 293 -10.68 -10.35 -7.29
N VAL A 294 -9.62 -10.25 -8.07
CA VAL A 294 -9.16 -8.96 -8.60
C VAL A 294 -9.50 -8.81 -10.08
N THR A 295 -9.90 -7.60 -10.48
CA THR A 295 -10.17 -7.23 -11.88
C THR A 295 -8.88 -6.80 -12.57
N LYS A 296 -8.85 -6.71 -13.90
CA LYS A 296 -7.66 -6.24 -14.62
C LYS A 296 -7.26 -4.82 -14.19
N HIS A 297 -5.98 -4.66 -13.86
CA HIS A 297 -5.39 -3.42 -13.35
C HIS A 297 -3.91 -3.33 -13.72
N ALA A 298 -3.32 -2.15 -13.50
CA ALA A 298 -1.88 -1.96 -13.45
C ALA A 298 -1.55 -1.69 -11.98
N SER A 299 -0.67 -2.47 -11.37
CA SER A 299 -0.22 -2.25 -9.99
C SER A 299 0.98 -1.32 -9.96
N ASP A 300 1.26 -0.75 -8.79
CA ASP A 300 2.53 -0.08 -8.57
C ASP A 300 3.68 -1.10 -8.67
N VAL A 301 4.70 -0.74 -9.45
CA VAL A 301 5.92 -1.54 -9.60
C VAL A 301 6.83 -1.26 -8.42
N GLN A 302 7.14 -2.31 -7.66
CA GLN A 302 8.11 -2.24 -6.58
C GLN A 302 9.50 -2.65 -7.11
N LEU A 303 10.51 -1.81 -6.89
CA LEU A 303 11.90 -2.14 -7.23
C LEU A 303 12.67 -2.75 -6.05
N TRP A 304 12.24 -2.45 -4.83
CA TRP A 304 12.91 -2.91 -3.61
C TRP A 304 13.04 -4.44 -3.58
N GLY A 305 14.26 -4.94 -3.56
CA GLY A 305 14.55 -6.37 -3.51
C GLY A 305 14.29 -7.15 -4.81
N LEU A 306 13.94 -6.47 -5.91
CA LEU A 306 13.69 -7.10 -7.21
C LEU A 306 14.94 -7.88 -7.68
N ASP A 307 14.76 -9.16 -7.97
CA ASP A 307 15.79 -10.09 -8.45
C ASP A 307 17.08 -10.18 -7.59
N LYS A 308 17.02 -9.80 -6.30
CA LYS A 308 18.18 -9.85 -5.39
C LYS A 308 18.49 -11.25 -4.85
N GLY A 309 17.63 -12.22 -5.10
CA GLY A 309 17.81 -13.63 -4.72
C GLY A 309 17.44 -13.95 -3.27
N CYS A 310 17.61 -15.22 -2.91
CA CYS A 310 17.23 -15.73 -1.59
C CYS A 310 18.02 -15.11 -0.44
N ASP A 311 19.26 -14.69 -0.72
CA ASP A 311 20.15 -14.11 0.28
C ASP A 311 19.61 -12.76 0.79
N PHE A 312 19.19 -11.87 -0.10
CA PHE A 312 18.49 -10.63 0.27
C PHE A 312 17.27 -10.90 1.14
N TYR A 313 16.39 -11.82 0.72
CA TYR A 313 15.15 -12.10 1.44
C TYR A 313 15.38 -12.71 2.83
N GLN A 314 16.44 -13.49 2.99
CA GLN A 314 16.70 -14.24 4.22
C GLN A 314 17.61 -13.50 5.20
N GLN A 315 18.58 -12.74 4.68
CA GLN A 315 19.60 -12.08 5.48
C GLN A 315 19.52 -10.55 5.43
N GLN A 316 18.83 -9.95 4.44
CA GLN A 316 18.72 -8.50 4.27
C GLN A 316 20.10 -7.80 4.38
N CYS A 317 20.25 -6.86 5.30
CA CYS A 317 21.49 -6.15 5.59
C CYS A 317 22.51 -6.95 6.41
N TYR A 318 22.16 -8.15 6.90
CA TYR A 318 23.08 -9.09 7.55
C TYR A 318 23.82 -9.99 6.57
N SER A 319 23.52 -9.87 5.27
CA SER A 319 24.24 -10.59 4.24
C SER A 319 25.72 -10.19 4.18
N ASP A 320 26.56 -11.10 3.67
CA ASP A 320 27.92 -10.79 3.23
C ASP A 320 27.95 -9.88 1.97
N SER A 321 26.82 -9.76 1.26
CA SER A 321 26.63 -8.87 0.11
C SER A 321 26.09 -7.51 0.53
N THR A 322 26.57 -6.45 -0.12
CA THR A 322 26.02 -5.10 0.05
C THR A 322 24.83 -4.88 -0.88
N TYR A 323 23.73 -4.34 -0.35
CA TYR A 323 22.52 -4.00 -1.09
C TYR A 323 22.25 -2.49 -0.99
N GLU A 324 22.00 -1.83 -2.12
CA GLU A 324 21.77 -0.38 -2.21
C GLU A 324 20.46 0.06 -1.54
N GLU A 325 19.54 -0.89 -1.35
CA GLU A 325 18.33 -0.76 -0.55
C GLU A 325 18.66 -0.31 0.89
N PHE A 326 19.76 -0.80 1.46
CA PHE A 326 20.14 -0.51 2.83
C PHE A 326 21.31 0.48 2.90
N CYS A 327 21.22 1.43 3.81
CA CYS A 327 22.30 2.37 4.07
C CYS A 327 23.11 1.95 5.31
N GLU A 328 24.41 2.27 5.33
CA GLU A 328 25.32 1.73 6.35
C GLU A 328 25.49 2.62 7.59
N ASN A 329 25.21 3.91 7.47
CA ASN A 329 25.52 4.92 8.50
C ASN A 329 24.26 5.65 8.95
N PRO A 330 23.41 5.05 9.79
CA PRO A 330 22.21 5.72 10.30
C PRO A 330 22.59 6.92 11.15
N TYR A 331 21.81 7.99 11.02
CA TYR A 331 21.92 9.20 11.83
C TYR A 331 21.55 8.89 13.30
N ASP A 332 22.40 9.29 14.24
CA ASP A 332 22.16 9.15 15.68
C ASP A 332 21.80 10.52 16.30
N PRO A 333 20.50 10.81 16.53
CA PRO A 333 20.09 12.07 17.13
C PRO A 333 20.53 12.22 18.61
N SER A 334 21.05 11.17 19.24
CA SER A 334 21.57 11.22 20.62
C SER A 334 23.03 11.66 20.72
N ASP A 335 23.79 11.60 19.62
CA ASP A 335 25.14 12.18 19.54
C ASP A 335 25.05 13.61 19.02
N GLU A 336 25.23 14.61 19.89
CA GLU A 336 25.22 16.04 19.52
C GLU A 336 26.28 16.42 18.47
N LYS A 337 27.28 15.57 18.22
CA LYS A 337 28.28 15.78 17.16
C LYS A 337 27.86 15.19 15.83
N ASP A 338 26.90 14.28 15.85
CA ASP A 338 26.39 13.68 14.64
C ASP A 338 25.45 14.66 13.95
N ASN A 339 25.71 14.90 12.68
CA ASN A 339 25.00 15.92 11.91
C ASN A 339 24.26 15.23 10.79
N VAL A 340 22.94 15.31 10.80
CA VAL A 340 22.04 14.73 9.79
C VAL A 340 22.50 15.02 8.34
N ALA A 341 23.14 16.18 8.10
CA ALA A 341 23.69 16.54 6.80
C ALA A 341 24.72 15.54 6.24
N ASN A 342 25.40 14.77 7.11
CA ASN A 342 26.37 13.74 6.73
C ASN A 342 25.71 12.41 6.33
N HIS A 343 24.41 12.26 6.58
CA HIS A 343 23.64 11.03 6.33
C HIS A 343 22.65 11.19 5.19
N LEU A 344 22.66 12.34 4.50
CA LEU A 344 21.73 12.63 3.42
C LEU A 344 22.02 11.77 2.19
N SER A 345 20.94 11.31 1.56
CA SER A 345 20.95 10.74 0.21
C SER A 345 19.56 10.87 -0.42
N CYS A 346 19.44 10.49 -1.67
CA CYS A 346 18.12 10.21 -2.24
C CYS A 346 17.53 8.95 -1.59
N SER A 347 16.20 8.91 -1.46
CA SER A 347 15.50 7.65 -1.19
C SER A 347 15.82 6.62 -2.28
N TYR A 348 15.64 5.32 -1.99
CA TYR A 348 15.92 4.25 -2.95
C TYR A 348 15.15 4.45 -4.27
N ALA A 349 13.86 4.82 -4.19
CA ALA A 349 13.03 5.12 -5.35
C ALA A 349 13.25 6.52 -5.94
N GLN A 350 14.23 7.28 -5.44
CA GLN A 350 14.57 8.63 -5.90
C GLN A 350 13.40 9.61 -5.86
N THR A 351 12.43 9.40 -4.97
CA THR A 351 11.26 10.27 -4.86
C THR A 351 11.47 11.48 -3.95
N GLY A 352 12.54 11.48 -3.13
CA GLY A 352 12.84 12.58 -2.22
C GLY A 352 14.24 12.52 -1.66
N ILE A 353 14.66 13.61 -1.00
CA ILE A 353 15.90 13.67 -0.25
C ILE A 353 15.61 13.19 1.18
N GLY A 354 16.35 12.18 1.61
CA GLY A 354 16.21 11.55 2.91
C GLY A 354 17.52 11.51 3.69
N PHE A 355 17.46 10.93 4.88
CA PHE A 355 18.62 10.59 5.69
C PHE A 355 18.59 9.12 6.07
N CYS A 356 19.77 8.53 6.24
CA CYS A 356 19.88 7.14 6.67
C CYS A 356 19.36 7.00 8.10
N VAL A 357 18.42 6.09 8.35
CA VAL A 357 17.80 5.89 9.66
C VAL A 357 17.46 4.43 9.91
N ASN A 358 17.36 4.09 11.19
CA ASN A 358 16.63 2.92 11.68
C ASN A 358 15.35 3.44 12.35
N ASP A 359 14.19 3.15 11.77
CA ASP A 359 12.89 3.70 12.21
C ASP A 359 12.26 2.93 13.40
N GLY A 360 12.99 1.97 13.97
CA GLY A 360 12.52 1.13 15.08
C GLY A 360 11.58 -0.01 14.65
N LEU A 361 11.16 -0.08 13.38
CA LEU A 361 10.47 -1.23 12.79
C LEU A 361 11.45 -2.18 12.08
N VAL A 362 12.58 -1.65 11.60
CA VAL A 362 13.61 -2.46 10.92
C VAL A 362 14.96 -2.33 11.56
N GLU A 363 15.65 -3.45 11.75
CA GLU A 363 17.07 -3.44 12.14
C GLU A 363 17.97 -2.93 11.01
N CYS A 364 17.57 -3.14 9.75
CA CYS A 364 18.29 -2.69 8.56
C CYS A 364 18.02 -1.22 8.22
N PRO A 365 19.04 -0.35 8.21
CA PRO A 365 18.83 1.07 7.96
C PRO A 365 18.51 1.35 6.50
N TYR A 366 17.71 2.39 6.24
CA TYR A 366 17.37 2.85 4.90
C TYR A 366 17.24 4.38 4.85
N TYR A 367 17.18 4.96 3.65
CA TYR A 367 17.00 6.41 3.48
C TYR A 367 15.54 6.82 3.62
N TYR A 368 15.20 7.43 4.76
CA TYR A 368 13.87 7.96 5.04
C TYR A 368 13.73 9.41 4.56
N ILE A 369 12.70 9.70 3.78
CA ILE A 369 12.47 11.02 3.17
C ILE A 369 12.14 12.06 4.25
N ILE A 370 12.84 13.19 4.21
CA ILE A 370 12.55 14.34 5.08
C ILE A 370 11.23 14.95 4.61
N GLU A 371 10.31 15.26 5.54
CA GLU A 371 8.95 15.70 5.24
C GLU A 371 8.87 16.80 4.15
N ASP A 372 9.69 17.85 4.30
CA ASP A 372 9.72 18.98 3.36
C ASP A 372 10.64 18.76 2.13
N LEU A 373 11.11 17.53 1.90
CA LEU A 373 11.98 17.17 0.78
C LEU A 373 11.50 15.95 -0.02
N ASP A 374 10.20 15.60 0.06
CA ASP A 374 9.56 14.82 -1.01
C ASP A 374 9.59 15.68 -2.28
N CYS A 375 10.34 15.24 -3.29
CA CYS A 375 10.49 15.99 -4.54
C CYS A 375 9.16 16.08 -5.29
N ARG A 376 8.19 15.20 -5.00
CA ARG A 376 6.93 15.09 -5.72
C ARG A 376 5.86 16.06 -5.22
N ASP A 377 6.06 16.67 -4.06
CA ASP A 377 5.15 17.68 -3.50
C ASP A 377 5.58 19.08 -3.93
N ALA A 378 4.80 19.70 -4.81
CA ALA A 378 5.06 21.05 -5.32
C ALA A 378 5.13 22.13 -4.23
N ASP A 379 4.51 21.90 -3.06
CA ASP A 379 4.49 22.87 -1.96
C ASP A 379 5.73 22.78 -1.05
N ASN A 380 6.59 21.78 -1.23
CA ASN A 380 7.88 21.66 -0.53
C ASN A 380 8.93 22.70 -0.99
N TYR A 381 8.63 23.47 -2.05
CA TYR A 381 9.51 24.55 -2.47
C TYR A 381 9.46 25.76 -1.51
N ASP A 382 10.40 25.82 -0.57
CA ASP A 382 10.67 27.04 0.19
C ASP A 382 11.55 28.01 -0.62
N ALA A 383 10.92 29.08 -1.13
CA ALA A 383 11.59 30.12 -1.91
C ALA A 383 12.70 30.88 -1.16
N LYS A 384 12.74 30.86 0.17
CA LYS A 384 13.83 31.45 0.97
C LYS A 384 15.03 30.52 1.06
N VAL A 385 14.79 29.20 1.11
CA VAL A 385 15.83 28.18 1.25
C VAL A 385 16.46 27.86 -0.12
N PHE A 386 15.62 27.66 -1.13
CA PHE A 386 16.02 27.24 -2.48
C PHE A 386 16.20 28.42 -3.45
N GLN A 387 16.25 29.64 -2.94
CA GLN A 387 16.43 30.81 -3.80
C GLN A 387 17.71 30.70 -4.62
N GLY A 388 17.59 30.78 -5.95
CA GLY A 388 18.76 30.75 -6.85
C GLY A 388 19.36 29.36 -7.08
N THR A 389 18.78 28.31 -6.48
CA THR A 389 19.04 26.93 -6.87
C THR A 389 18.16 26.56 -8.07
N ASN A 390 18.30 25.30 -8.50
CA ASN A 390 17.61 24.74 -9.65
C ASN A 390 16.60 23.66 -9.25
N PHE A 391 16.18 23.66 -7.98
CA PHE A 391 15.23 22.69 -7.46
C PHE A 391 13.88 22.81 -8.17
N HIS A 392 13.33 21.67 -8.56
CA HIS A 392 11.99 21.50 -9.08
C HIS A 392 11.23 20.55 -8.16
N PHE A 393 10.04 20.95 -7.73
CA PHE A 393 9.16 20.12 -6.93
C PHE A 393 7.83 19.91 -7.65
N GLY A 394 7.35 18.68 -7.70
CA GLY A 394 6.13 18.29 -8.40
C GLY A 394 6.16 16.82 -8.80
N TYR A 395 4.99 16.26 -9.16
CA TYR A 395 4.84 14.82 -9.47
C TYR A 395 5.80 14.26 -10.54
N ASP A 396 6.39 15.14 -11.35
CA ASP A 396 7.36 14.84 -12.40
C ASP A 396 8.81 15.11 -11.97
N SER A 397 9.05 15.18 -10.67
CA SER A 397 10.35 15.41 -10.06
C SER A 397 10.90 14.17 -9.39
N MET A 398 12.23 14.07 -9.38
CA MET A 398 12.97 13.03 -8.68
C MET A 398 14.21 13.62 -8.00
N CYS A 399 14.68 12.96 -6.94
CA CYS A 399 15.93 13.26 -6.27
C CYS A 399 17.11 12.77 -7.10
N ILE A 400 18.10 13.65 -7.25
CA ILE A 400 19.32 13.41 -8.00
C ILE A 400 20.52 13.77 -7.12
N ARG A 401 21.58 12.97 -7.22
CA ARG A 401 22.87 13.27 -6.58
C ARG A 401 23.56 14.43 -7.31
N GLY A 402 23.94 15.44 -6.54
CA GLY A 402 24.56 16.66 -7.01
C GLY A 402 23.54 17.73 -7.38
N GLY A 403 23.95 18.69 -8.21
CA GLY A 403 23.07 19.76 -8.64
C GLY A 403 23.77 20.81 -9.49
N LEU A 404 22.98 21.68 -10.13
CA LEU A 404 23.47 22.79 -10.94
C LEU A 404 23.15 24.15 -10.26
N PRO A 405 23.67 24.47 -9.06
CA PRO A 405 23.46 25.79 -8.49
C PRO A 405 24.18 26.86 -9.31
N LYS A 406 23.53 28.02 -9.51
CA LYS A 406 24.12 29.17 -10.19
C LYS A 406 25.31 29.71 -9.37
N LYS A 407 26.28 30.37 -10.01
CA LYS A 407 27.42 30.96 -9.28
C LYS A 407 26.97 32.11 -8.34
N GLY A 408 27.17 31.96 -7.03
CA GLY A 408 26.79 32.89 -5.95
C GLY A 408 26.72 32.19 -4.57
N ASP A 409 26.27 32.89 -3.51
CA ASP A 409 26.07 32.31 -2.17
C ASP A 409 24.73 31.54 -2.10
N TYR A 410 24.77 30.23 -2.30
CA TYR A 410 23.58 29.37 -2.30
C TYR A 410 23.79 28.10 -1.47
N LEU A 411 22.69 27.56 -0.95
CA LEU A 411 22.68 26.28 -0.27
C LEU A 411 23.00 25.14 -1.27
N TYR A 412 24.03 24.36 -0.97
CA TYR A 412 24.34 23.12 -1.68
C TYR A 412 24.48 21.98 -0.68
N ILE A 413 23.52 21.06 -0.68
CA ILE A 413 23.45 19.92 0.23
C ILE A 413 23.88 18.61 -0.43
N GLY A 414 24.41 18.67 -1.66
CA GLY A 414 24.89 17.50 -2.40
C GLY A 414 23.80 16.70 -3.12
N PHE A 415 22.53 17.10 -3.01
CA PHE A 415 21.37 16.47 -3.67
C PHE A 415 20.39 17.56 -4.13
N SER A 416 19.62 17.27 -5.18
CA SER A 416 18.63 18.19 -5.75
C SER A 416 17.39 17.44 -6.21
N CYS A 417 16.23 18.09 -6.15
CA CYS A 417 15.04 17.63 -6.87
C CYS A 417 15.03 18.23 -8.28
N PHE A 418 14.95 17.40 -9.32
CA PHE A 418 14.87 17.84 -10.71
C PHE A 418 13.71 17.18 -11.45
N GLN A 419 13.15 17.93 -12.40
CA GLN A 419 12.16 17.38 -13.33
C GLN A 419 12.81 16.29 -14.18
N TYR A 420 12.09 15.20 -14.43
CA TYR A 420 12.54 14.12 -15.29
C TYR A 420 11.49 13.70 -16.31
N SER A 421 11.94 13.04 -17.37
CA SER A 421 11.06 12.41 -18.36
C SER A 421 11.65 11.10 -18.86
N CYS A 422 10.77 10.17 -19.20
CA CYS A 422 11.11 8.92 -19.87
C CYS A 422 10.40 8.88 -21.22
N ASP A 423 11.09 8.47 -22.26
CA ASP A 423 10.49 8.25 -23.58
C ASP A 423 9.97 6.81 -23.74
N GLU A 424 9.48 6.48 -24.95
CA GLU A 424 8.92 5.16 -25.27
C GLU A 424 9.97 4.04 -25.27
N ASP A 425 11.25 4.38 -25.39
CA ASP A 425 12.38 3.45 -25.36
C ASP A 425 13.03 3.39 -23.95
N HIS A 426 12.32 3.88 -22.92
CA HIS A 426 12.78 3.95 -21.52
C HIS A 426 14.06 4.76 -21.32
N GLN A 427 14.34 5.74 -22.19
CA GLN A 427 15.50 6.61 -22.05
C GLN A 427 15.20 7.74 -21.06
N LEU A 428 16.02 7.83 -20.00
CA LEU A 428 15.85 8.81 -18.94
C LEU A 428 16.47 10.16 -19.33
N SER A 429 15.72 11.23 -19.12
CA SER A 429 16.18 12.61 -19.29
C SER A 429 15.91 13.44 -18.05
N ILE A 430 16.89 14.24 -17.64
CA ILE A 430 16.78 15.21 -16.55
C ILE A 430 16.66 16.62 -17.12
N ILE A 431 15.71 17.40 -16.61
CA ILE A 431 15.38 18.73 -17.12
C ILE A 431 15.71 19.77 -16.06
N VAL A 432 16.63 20.69 -16.39
CA VAL A 432 17.09 21.76 -15.48
C VAL A 432 17.06 23.10 -16.20
N ASP A 433 16.31 24.09 -15.67
CA ASP A 433 16.10 25.40 -16.33
C ASP A 433 15.63 25.27 -17.80
N GLY A 434 14.85 24.25 -18.12
CA GLY A 434 14.38 23.96 -19.49
C GLY A 434 15.46 23.38 -20.43
N THR A 435 16.66 23.09 -19.92
CA THR A 435 17.69 22.32 -20.65
C THR A 435 17.55 20.85 -20.31
N THR A 436 17.50 20.00 -21.33
CA THR A 436 17.42 18.54 -21.19
C THR A 436 18.82 17.93 -21.21
N TYR A 437 19.09 17.06 -20.25
CA TYR A 437 20.31 16.27 -20.13
C TYR A 437 19.95 14.79 -20.27
N ASP A 438 20.67 14.11 -21.15
CA ASP A 438 20.53 12.66 -21.35
C ASP A 438 21.16 11.91 -20.17
N CYS A 439 20.37 11.04 -19.55
CA CYS A 439 20.78 10.19 -18.43
C CYS A 439 20.53 8.71 -18.73
N SER A 440 20.47 8.34 -20.00
CA SER A 440 20.27 6.95 -20.43
C SER A 440 21.48 6.07 -20.12
N ASP A 441 22.68 6.65 -20.17
CA ASP A 441 23.91 6.05 -19.66
C ASP A 441 24.03 6.36 -18.16
N GLY A 442 23.42 5.51 -17.32
CA GLY A 442 23.37 5.68 -15.87
C GLY A 442 24.73 5.90 -15.20
N GLY A 443 24.75 6.58 -14.05
CA GLY A 443 25.97 6.90 -13.30
C GLY A 443 26.90 7.95 -13.96
N SER A 444 26.55 8.44 -15.15
CA SER A 444 27.32 9.47 -15.85
C SER A 444 27.15 10.86 -15.21
N ILE A 445 28.10 11.76 -15.47
CA ILE A 445 27.97 13.19 -15.15
C ILE A 445 27.82 13.93 -16.48
N PRO A 446 26.61 14.43 -16.82
CA PRO A 446 26.40 15.15 -18.06
C PRO A 446 27.27 16.41 -18.14
N SER A 447 27.68 16.77 -19.36
CA SER A 447 28.38 18.03 -19.59
C SER A 447 27.47 19.22 -19.28
N PHE A 448 27.92 20.15 -18.43
CA PHE A 448 27.18 21.35 -18.04
C PHE A 448 28.01 22.62 -18.30
N ASP A 449 27.34 23.78 -18.37
CA ASP A 449 28.01 25.06 -18.54
C ASP A 449 28.69 25.50 -17.23
N ASP A 450 29.99 25.22 -17.12
CA ASP A 450 30.84 25.60 -15.98
C ASP A 450 31.02 27.12 -15.83
N ASN A 451 30.58 27.93 -16.79
CA ASN A 451 30.51 29.39 -16.64
C ASN A 451 29.26 29.79 -15.86
N LYS A 452 28.16 29.05 -16.01
CA LYS A 452 26.86 29.30 -15.37
C LYS A 452 26.73 28.63 -14.01
N TYR A 453 27.22 27.40 -13.88
CA TYR A 453 26.99 26.55 -12.71
C TYR A 453 28.29 26.24 -11.97
N LEU A 454 28.18 25.97 -10.66
CA LEU A 454 29.33 25.67 -9.80
C LEU A 454 29.68 24.17 -9.76
N TYR A 455 28.66 23.31 -9.81
CA TYR A 455 28.77 21.86 -9.73
C TYR A 455 27.96 21.20 -10.85
N GLY A 456 28.16 19.89 -11.00
CA GLY A 456 27.36 19.01 -11.85
C GLY A 456 26.44 18.11 -11.01
N PHE A 457 25.64 17.31 -11.70
CA PHE A 457 24.87 16.21 -11.09
C PHE A 457 25.25 14.88 -11.74
N MET A 458 24.96 13.79 -11.04
CA MET A 458 25.18 12.42 -11.50
C MET A 458 23.84 11.82 -11.90
N CYS A 459 23.76 11.28 -13.11
CA CYS A 459 22.61 10.52 -13.56
C CYS A 459 22.40 9.29 -12.65
N PRO A 460 21.14 8.88 -12.40
CA PRO A 460 20.85 7.66 -11.67
C PRO A 460 21.55 6.45 -12.25
N ASP A 461 21.92 5.48 -11.40
CA ASP A 461 22.64 4.28 -11.84
C ASP A 461 21.73 3.30 -12.62
N ASN A 462 20.41 3.36 -12.40
CA ASN A 462 19.40 2.45 -12.96
C ASN A 462 18.29 3.16 -13.77
N PRO A 463 18.62 3.89 -14.86
CA PRO A 463 17.66 4.70 -15.61
C PRO A 463 16.51 3.88 -16.23
N GLU A 464 16.79 2.66 -16.70
CA GLU A 464 15.77 1.79 -17.29
C GLU A 464 14.72 1.38 -16.25
N ASP A 465 15.16 0.93 -15.05
CA ASP A 465 14.26 0.53 -13.96
C ASP A 465 13.38 1.70 -13.53
N ILE A 466 13.95 2.90 -13.37
CA ILE A 466 13.20 4.12 -13.02
C ILE A 466 12.10 4.42 -14.04
N CYS A 467 12.43 4.31 -15.33
CA CYS A 467 11.47 4.57 -16.40
C CYS A 467 10.39 3.48 -16.51
N GLN A 468 10.72 2.24 -16.17
CA GLN A 468 9.76 1.13 -16.14
C GLN A 468 8.88 1.14 -14.87
N SER A 469 9.40 1.65 -13.75
CA SER A 469 8.69 1.72 -12.46
C SER A 469 7.99 3.06 -12.22
N LYS A 470 7.61 3.77 -13.29
CA LYS A 470 6.95 5.08 -13.18
C LYS A 470 5.54 4.93 -12.64
N ASN A 471 5.42 5.01 -11.32
CA ASN A 471 4.18 4.85 -10.60
C ASN A 471 3.39 6.16 -10.47
N GLU A 472 4.00 7.33 -10.75
CA GLU A 472 3.38 8.62 -10.47
C GLU A 472 2.30 9.03 -11.46
N CYS A 473 1.18 9.51 -10.93
CA CYS A 473 0.12 10.12 -11.72
C CYS A 473 0.28 11.64 -11.77
N PRO A 474 -0.07 12.28 -12.90
CA PRO A 474 -0.09 13.73 -13.00
C PRO A 474 -0.93 14.37 -11.90
N ASN A 475 -0.31 15.30 -11.17
CA ASN A 475 -0.89 16.02 -10.03
C ASN A 475 -1.56 15.11 -8.99
N GLN A 476 -1.09 13.87 -8.81
CA GLN A 476 -1.67 12.89 -7.86
C GLN A 476 -3.20 12.83 -7.97
N CYS A 477 -3.69 12.72 -9.21
CA CYS A 477 -5.13 12.61 -9.52
C CYS A 477 -5.99 13.78 -9.03
N ASN A 478 -5.41 14.97 -8.80
CA ASN A 478 -6.08 16.22 -8.42
C ASN A 478 -7.07 16.04 -7.25
N LYS A 479 -6.73 15.20 -6.26
CA LYS A 479 -7.57 14.89 -5.09
C LYS A 479 -8.95 14.31 -5.43
N LYS A 480 -9.09 13.75 -6.63
CA LYS A 480 -10.35 13.21 -7.17
C LYS A 480 -10.21 11.74 -7.56
N GLY A 481 -9.16 11.09 -7.08
CA GLY A 481 -8.86 9.70 -7.36
C GLY A 481 -7.63 9.26 -6.60
N TYR A 482 -7.26 8.01 -6.81
CA TYR A 482 -6.02 7.43 -6.31
C TYR A 482 -5.19 6.93 -7.50
N CYS A 483 -3.88 7.10 -7.42
CA CYS A 483 -2.95 6.63 -8.43
C CYS A 483 -2.61 5.16 -8.20
N LEU A 484 -2.63 4.36 -9.26
CA LEU A 484 -2.18 2.97 -9.24
C LEU A 484 -1.48 2.66 -10.56
N GLY A 485 -0.20 2.30 -10.51
CA GLY A 485 0.62 1.98 -11.69
C GLY A 485 0.64 3.11 -12.72
N GLY A 486 0.74 4.37 -12.27
CA GLY A 486 0.71 5.55 -13.15
C GLY A 486 -0.66 5.87 -13.76
N VAL A 487 -1.74 5.22 -13.33
CA VAL A 487 -3.11 5.44 -13.82
C VAL A 487 -4.05 5.86 -12.69
N CYS A 488 -4.71 7.01 -12.86
CA CYS A 488 -5.69 7.47 -11.90
C CYS A 488 -6.99 6.66 -11.93
N THR A 489 -7.41 6.18 -10.77
CA THR A 489 -8.79 5.75 -10.51
C THR A 489 -9.59 6.91 -9.95
N CYS A 490 -10.19 7.69 -10.85
CA CYS A 490 -11.05 8.84 -10.54
C CYS A 490 -12.41 8.45 -9.94
N ILE A 491 -12.91 9.23 -8.99
CA ILE A 491 -14.27 9.12 -8.44
C ILE A 491 -15.35 9.47 -9.48
N PRO A 492 -16.61 9.03 -9.29
CA PRO A 492 -17.73 9.46 -10.11
C PRO A 492 -17.80 10.97 -10.33
N GLY A 493 -18.00 11.38 -11.59
CA GLY A 493 -18.02 12.78 -11.97
C GLY A 493 -16.72 13.28 -12.62
N TYR A 494 -15.62 12.51 -12.56
CA TYR A 494 -14.30 12.96 -13.05
C TYR A 494 -13.57 11.90 -13.88
N ALA A 495 -12.81 12.33 -14.89
CA ALA A 495 -11.97 11.49 -15.76
C ALA A 495 -10.73 12.28 -16.24
N GLY A 496 -9.96 11.72 -17.17
CA GLY A 496 -8.68 12.29 -17.61
C GLY A 496 -7.48 11.68 -16.89
N ARG A 497 -6.27 12.00 -17.35
CA ARG A 497 -5.03 11.43 -16.80
C ARG A 497 -4.78 11.84 -15.35
N ALA A 498 -5.33 12.97 -14.93
CA ALA A 498 -5.20 13.53 -13.59
C ALA A 498 -6.57 13.70 -12.90
N CYS A 499 -7.65 13.08 -13.40
CA CYS A 499 -9.03 13.35 -12.96
C CYS A 499 -9.48 14.83 -13.12
N GLU A 500 -8.92 15.52 -14.12
CA GLU A 500 -9.13 16.95 -14.36
C GLU A 500 -10.42 17.26 -15.16
N LYS A 501 -10.98 16.27 -15.86
CA LYS A 501 -12.14 16.44 -16.76
C LYS A 501 -13.42 16.03 -16.07
N ALA A 502 -14.53 16.73 -16.33
CA ALA A 502 -15.84 16.31 -15.87
C ALA A 502 -16.36 15.10 -16.68
N CYS A 503 -16.98 14.14 -16.01
CA CYS A 503 -17.45 12.88 -16.60
C CYS A 503 -18.77 12.41 -15.96
N THR A 504 -19.89 12.60 -16.64
CA THR A 504 -21.22 12.20 -16.15
C THR A 504 -21.66 10.81 -16.61
N THR A 505 -20.81 10.12 -17.38
CA THR A 505 -21.07 8.77 -17.92
C THR A 505 -20.01 7.77 -17.43
N TYR A 506 -19.91 6.61 -18.09
CA TYR A 506 -18.91 5.61 -17.74
C TYR A 506 -17.50 6.07 -18.11
N ARG A 507 -16.52 5.56 -17.37
CA ARG A 507 -15.09 5.76 -17.64
C ARG A 507 -14.49 4.48 -18.19
N ASP A 508 -13.82 4.59 -19.33
CA ASP A 508 -12.95 3.54 -19.87
C ASP A 508 -11.53 4.08 -19.92
N GLY A 509 -10.68 3.62 -18.99
CA GLY A 509 -9.40 4.26 -18.72
C GLY A 509 -9.56 5.74 -18.36
N ILE A 510 -9.01 6.62 -19.20
CA ILE A 510 -9.02 8.08 -19.02
C ILE A 510 -10.17 8.78 -19.76
N GLU A 511 -10.95 8.05 -20.56
CA GLU A 511 -11.97 8.60 -21.45
C GLU A 511 -13.38 8.43 -20.89
N CYS A 512 -14.26 9.37 -21.22
CA CYS A 512 -15.69 9.29 -20.90
C CYS A 512 -16.45 8.65 -22.05
N VAL A 513 -17.13 7.54 -21.78
CA VAL A 513 -17.90 6.78 -22.77
C VAL A 513 -19.37 6.68 -22.35
N GLN A 514 -20.26 6.69 -23.34
CA GLN A 514 -21.71 6.53 -23.11
C GLN A 514 -22.08 5.08 -22.80
N THR A 515 -21.36 4.15 -23.42
CA THR A 515 -21.55 2.70 -23.29
C THR A 515 -20.18 2.05 -23.22
N CYS A 516 -20.04 1.03 -22.39
CA CYS A 516 -18.77 0.33 -22.27
C CYS A 516 -18.38 -0.39 -23.56
N PRO A 517 -17.11 -0.30 -23.99
CA PRO A 517 -16.64 -0.94 -25.21
C PRO A 517 -16.62 -2.47 -25.08
N ALA A 518 -16.38 -3.15 -26.21
CA ALA A 518 -16.30 -4.61 -26.24
C ALA A 518 -15.26 -5.15 -25.24
N ASN A 519 -15.56 -6.29 -24.62
CA ASN A 519 -14.75 -6.94 -23.58
C ASN A 519 -14.58 -6.12 -22.29
N THR A 520 -15.44 -5.14 -22.05
CA THR A 520 -15.58 -4.45 -20.77
C THR A 520 -17.04 -4.44 -20.33
N PHE A 521 -17.28 -4.29 -19.03
CA PHE A 521 -18.58 -4.43 -18.40
C PHE A 521 -18.89 -3.20 -17.56
N ALA A 522 -20.10 -2.66 -17.70
CA ALA A 522 -20.52 -1.50 -16.93
C ALA A 522 -20.63 -1.84 -15.43
N ASN A 523 -19.98 -1.05 -14.60
CA ASN A 523 -20.21 -1.00 -13.17
C ASN A 523 -20.92 0.31 -12.83
N ASP A 524 -22.22 0.22 -12.58
CA ASP A 524 -23.06 1.38 -12.29
C ASP A 524 -22.77 2.01 -10.92
N LEU A 525 -22.15 1.28 -9.99
CA LEU A 525 -21.76 1.83 -8.68
C LEU A 525 -20.60 2.81 -8.84
N THR A 526 -19.55 2.38 -9.54
CA THR A 526 -18.33 3.17 -9.70
C THR A 526 -18.29 3.93 -11.01
N MET A 527 -19.33 3.84 -11.85
CA MET A 527 -19.42 4.37 -13.22
C MET A 527 -18.14 4.11 -14.04
N TYR A 528 -17.56 2.90 -13.91
CA TYR A 528 -16.43 2.43 -14.71
C TYR A 528 -16.86 1.32 -15.67
N CYS A 529 -16.16 1.25 -16.79
CA CYS A 529 -16.09 0.05 -17.61
C CYS A 529 -14.99 -0.85 -17.04
N ILE A 530 -15.38 -1.93 -16.39
CA ILE A 530 -14.47 -2.90 -15.79
C ILE A 530 -14.07 -3.92 -16.84
N GLY A 531 -12.76 -4.19 -16.95
CA GLY A 531 -12.22 -5.17 -17.87
C GLY A 531 -12.45 -6.62 -17.40
N CYS A 532 -11.71 -7.54 -18.02
CA CYS A 532 -11.64 -8.93 -17.61
C CYS A 532 -11.10 -9.10 -16.17
N PRO A 533 -11.20 -10.31 -15.58
CA PRO A 533 -10.43 -10.66 -14.38
C PRO A 533 -8.92 -10.37 -14.54
N ALA A 534 -8.20 -10.22 -13.44
CA ALA A 534 -6.75 -10.07 -13.46
C ALA A 534 -6.06 -11.20 -14.25
N ASN A 535 -4.97 -10.87 -14.95
CA ASN A 535 -4.15 -11.79 -15.76
C ASN A 535 -4.90 -12.51 -16.90
N CYS A 536 -6.09 -12.01 -17.26
CA CYS A 536 -6.94 -12.54 -18.31
C CYS A 536 -6.81 -11.74 -19.60
N ALA A 537 -6.38 -12.42 -20.68
CA ALA A 537 -6.25 -11.83 -22.01
C ALA A 537 -7.63 -11.62 -22.68
N THR A 538 -8.54 -12.59 -22.55
CA THR A 538 -9.93 -12.47 -23.05
C THR A 538 -10.92 -13.11 -22.10
N CYS A 539 -12.11 -12.50 -21.94
CA CYS A 539 -13.17 -12.96 -21.05
C CYS A 539 -14.56 -12.85 -21.69
N SER A 540 -15.50 -13.66 -21.22
CA SER A 540 -16.92 -13.57 -21.62
C SER A 540 -17.78 -12.80 -20.61
N ALA A 541 -17.29 -12.64 -19.38
CA ALA A 541 -17.89 -11.87 -18.31
C ALA A 541 -16.79 -11.32 -17.40
N LEU A 542 -17.12 -10.35 -16.55
CA LEU A 542 -16.20 -9.74 -15.59
C LEU A 542 -15.60 -10.75 -14.60
N ASP A 543 -16.22 -11.92 -14.44
CA ASP A 543 -15.82 -13.01 -13.54
C ASP A 543 -15.57 -14.34 -14.27
N VAL A 544 -15.47 -14.32 -15.61
CA VAL A 544 -15.25 -15.53 -16.43
C VAL A 544 -14.19 -15.27 -17.49
N CYS A 545 -12.97 -15.65 -17.18
CA CYS A 545 -11.87 -15.67 -18.14
C CYS A 545 -12.00 -16.86 -19.11
N THR A 546 -11.68 -16.61 -20.38
CA THR A 546 -11.66 -17.63 -21.44
C THR A 546 -10.26 -17.90 -21.98
N LEU A 547 -9.34 -16.94 -21.85
CA LEU A 547 -7.93 -17.08 -22.21
C LEU A 547 -7.05 -16.27 -21.25
N CYS A 548 -6.10 -16.93 -20.61
CA CYS A 548 -5.11 -16.28 -19.75
C CYS A 548 -3.94 -15.70 -20.54
N GLU A 549 -3.26 -14.74 -19.93
CA GLU A 549 -1.95 -14.26 -20.41
C GLU A 549 -0.90 -15.39 -20.34
N ASP A 550 0.17 -15.29 -21.13
CA ASP A 550 1.08 -16.42 -21.44
C ASP A 550 1.71 -17.11 -20.21
N THR A 551 1.92 -16.36 -19.13
CA THR A 551 2.53 -16.83 -17.88
C THR A 551 1.54 -17.47 -16.90
N HIS A 552 0.25 -17.49 -17.25
CA HIS A 552 -0.84 -17.93 -16.38
C HIS A 552 -1.59 -19.15 -16.94
N GLU A 553 -2.37 -19.80 -16.09
CA GLU A 553 -3.24 -20.92 -16.42
C GLU A 553 -4.66 -20.70 -15.90
N LEU A 554 -5.64 -21.19 -16.65
CA LEU A 554 -7.05 -21.01 -16.33
C LEU A 554 -7.48 -22.01 -15.23
N VAL A 555 -7.85 -21.48 -14.07
CA VAL A 555 -8.34 -22.24 -12.92
C VAL A 555 -9.69 -21.66 -12.50
N ALA A 556 -10.76 -22.43 -12.74
CA ALA A 556 -12.14 -22.09 -12.35
C ALA A 556 -12.60 -20.67 -12.75
N GLY A 557 -12.27 -20.26 -13.98
CA GLY A 557 -12.69 -18.97 -14.54
C GLY A 557 -11.74 -17.80 -14.25
N PHE A 558 -10.64 -18.04 -13.53
CA PHE A 558 -9.60 -17.05 -13.23
C PHE A 558 -8.23 -17.52 -13.69
N CYS A 559 -7.27 -16.59 -13.80
CA CYS A 559 -5.93 -16.88 -14.26
C CYS A 559 -4.96 -16.88 -13.09
N GLU A 560 -4.38 -18.04 -12.82
CA GLU A 560 -3.39 -18.24 -11.76
C GLU A 560 -2.00 -18.32 -12.38
N LEU A 561 -0.98 -17.84 -11.66
CA LEU A 561 0.42 -17.97 -12.09
C LEU A 561 0.76 -19.46 -12.30
N ARG A 562 1.44 -19.78 -13.40
CA ARG A 562 1.89 -21.16 -13.64
C ARG A 562 2.94 -21.56 -12.63
N VAL A 563 2.63 -22.56 -11.82
CA VAL A 563 3.64 -23.22 -10.97
C VAL A 563 4.48 -24.13 -11.86
N TYR A 564 5.63 -23.64 -12.33
CA TYR A 564 6.65 -24.53 -12.91
C TYR A 564 7.16 -25.46 -11.81
N SER A 565 6.56 -26.65 -11.74
CA SER A 565 7.03 -27.70 -10.85
C SER A 565 8.46 -28.07 -11.25
N LEU A 566 9.43 -27.92 -10.34
CA LEU A 566 10.83 -28.33 -10.52
C LEU A 566 11.02 -29.79 -10.98
N MET A 567 9.96 -30.62 -10.93
CA MET A 567 9.97 -31.99 -11.47
C MET A 567 10.21 -32.08 -12.98
N LEU A 568 10.01 -31.01 -13.76
CA LEU A 568 10.27 -31.04 -15.20
C LEU A 568 11.73 -30.68 -15.56
N VAL A 569 12.42 -29.89 -14.75
CA VAL A 569 13.82 -29.51 -15.04
C VAL A 569 14.76 -30.72 -14.82
N THR A 570 14.47 -31.58 -13.84
CA THR A 570 15.22 -32.84 -13.67
C THR A 570 15.01 -33.83 -14.81
N SER A 571 13.84 -33.79 -15.47
CA SER A 571 13.56 -34.65 -16.63
C SER A 571 14.29 -34.19 -17.89
N PHE A 572 14.45 -32.88 -18.09
CA PHE A 572 15.25 -32.34 -19.20
C PHE A 572 16.76 -32.50 -18.99
N ILE A 573 17.25 -32.34 -17.76
CA ILE A 573 18.67 -32.59 -17.43
C ILE A 573 18.99 -34.10 -17.52
N ALA A 574 18.07 -34.98 -17.10
CA ALA A 574 18.24 -36.43 -17.26
C ALA A 574 18.23 -36.88 -18.73
N LEU A 575 17.46 -36.22 -19.61
CA LEU A 575 17.46 -36.50 -21.04
C LEU A 575 18.73 -35.99 -21.74
N PHE A 576 19.29 -34.87 -21.28
CA PHE A 576 20.56 -34.32 -21.78
C PHE A 576 21.81 -35.05 -21.28
N LEU A 577 21.74 -35.72 -20.12
CA LEU A 577 22.80 -36.60 -19.60
C LEU A 577 22.72 -38.05 -20.13
N ALA A 578 21.61 -38.41 -20.78
CA ALA A 578 21.38 -39.72 -21.40
C ALA A 578 21.58 -39.73 -22.93
N LEU A 579 21.81 -38.55 -23.53
CA LEU A 579 22.29 -38.36 -24.92
C LEU A 579 23.80 -38.07 -24.89
#